data_AF-A0A969GZ56-F1
#
_entry.id   AF-A0A969GZ56-F1
#
_cell.length_a   1.000
_cell.length_b   1.000
_cell.length_c   1.000
_cell.angle_alpha   90.00
_cell.angle_beta   90.00
_cell.angle_gamma   90.00
#
_symmetry.space_group_name_H-M   'P 1'
#
loop_
_entity.id
_entity.type
_entity.pdbx_description
1 polymer ?
#
loop_
_entity_poly.entity_id
_entity_poly.type
_entity_poly.pdbx_seq_one_letter_code
_entity_poly.pdbx_strand_id
1 'polypeptide(L)'
;MTESPSIQVFVADAFKREARHLKKRYRNIEADLQPLIEQLQNGDLPGDRIPGFADYIIYKVRVKNSDIRKGKSGGYRVIYQSLTPTTVVLLYLYAKSDQDDVAIDEICAIIEKFQAYTEAT
;
A
#
# COMPACT_ATOMS: atom_id res chain seq x y z
N MET A 1 -20.37 -18.11 15.19
CA MET A 1 -20.11 -17.59 13.83
C MET A 1 -19.49 -16.23 14.03
N THR A 2 -18.17 -16.12 13.88
CA THR A 2 -17.46 -14.87 14.14
C THR A 2 -17.66 -13.99 12.91
N GLU A 3 -18.44 -12.93 13.05
CA GLU A 3 -18.55 -11.90 12.01
C GLU A 3 -17.16 -11.30 11.82
N SER A 4 -16.48 -11.64 10.72
CA SER A 4 -15.26 -10.95 10.35
C SER A 4 -15.61 -9.49 10.07
N PRO A 5 -14.94 -8.51 10.70
CA PRO A 5 -15.17 -7.12 10.37
C PRO A 5 -14.86 -6.93 8.89
N SER A 6 -15.84 -6.44 8.13
CA SER A 6 -15.64 -6.12 6.71
C SER A 6 -14.75 -4.86 6.63
N ILE A 7 -13.43 -5.05 6.57
CA ILE A 7 -12.51 -3.93 6.43
C ILE A 7 -12.61 -3.39 5.00
N GLN A 8 -12.85 -2.08 4.91
CA GLN A 8 -12.87 -1.37 3.65
C GLN A 8 -11.45 -0.98 3.25
N VAL A 9 -11.05 -1.35 2.03
CA VAL A 9 -9.74 -1.01 1.47
C VAL A 9 -9.93 0.03 0.36
N PHE A 10 -9.44 1.24 0.61
CA PHE A 10 -9.41 2.33 -0.35
C PHE A 10 -8.03 2.44 -0.98
N VAL A 11 -7.97 3.10 -2.14
CA VAL A 11 -6.73 3.27 -2.90
C VAL A 11 -6.55 4.73 -3.26
N ALA A 12 -5.45 5.33 -2.82
CA ALA A 12 -5.06 6.68 -3.16
C ALA A 12 -4.68 6.78 -4.65
N ASP A 13 -4.84 7.97 -5.23
CA ASP A 13 -4.55 8.15 -6.65
C ASP A 13 -3.06 8.02 -6.98
N ALA A 14 -2.18 8.35 -6.02
CA ALA A 14 -0.75 8.08 -6.15
C ALA A 14 -0.47 6.58 -6.32
N PHE A 15 -1.10 5.73 -5.50
CA PHE A 15 -1.02 4.28 -5.66
C PHE A 15 -1.54 3.82 -7.02
N LYS A 16 -2.72 4.29 -7.45
CA LYS A 16 -3.28 3.90 -8.76
C LYS A 16 -2.36 4.28 -9.91
N ARG A 17 -1.75 5.46 -9.85
CA ARG A 17 -0.80 5.95 -10.87
C ARG A 17 0.43 5.04 -10.93
N GLU A 18 1.06 4.75 -9.80
CA GLU A 18 2.25 3.90 -9.80
C GLU A 18 1.93 2.45 -10.15
N ALA A 19 0.80 1.90 -9.72
CA ALA A 19 0.34 0.58 -10.15
C ALA A 19 0.19 0.51 -11.68
N ARG A 20 -0.36 1.55 -12.33
CA ARG A 20 -0.46 1.63 -13.80
C ARG A 20 0.91 1.73 -14.46
N HIS A 21 1.84 2.48 -13.88
CA HIS A 21 3.21 2.57 -14.40
C HIS A 21 3.92 1.22 -14.33
N LEU A 22 3.86 0.57 -13.16
CA LEU A 22 4.48 -0.73 -12.93
C LEU A 22 3.83 -1.83 -13.77
N LYS A 23 2.51 -1.79 -14.01
CA LYS A 23 1.79 -2.74 -14.88
C LYS A 23 2.38 -2.84 -16.29
N LYS A 24 2.99 -1.77 -16.80
CA LYS A 24 3.66 -1.78 -18.12
C LYS A 24 4.87 -2.72 -18.15
N ARG A 25 5.56 -2.87 -17.01
CA ARG A 25 6.77 -3.70 -16.87
C ARG A 25 6.49 -5.05 -16.21
N TYR A 26 5.52 -5.09 -15.31
CA TYR A 26 5.16 -6.24 -14.49
C TYR A 26 3.68 -6.56 -14.70
N ARG A 27 3.39 -7.48 -15.61
CA ARG A 27 2.02 -7.79 -16.06
C ARG A 27 1.19 -8.44 -14.97
N ASN A 28 1.83 -9.09 -14.01
CA ASN A 28 1.17 -9.82 -12.92
C ASN A 28 1.00 -8.99 -11.64
N ILE A 29 1.30 -7.68 -11.66
CA ILE A 29 1.20 -6.81 -10.48
C ILE A 29 -0.17 -6.88 -9.78
N GLU A 30 -1.27 -6.96 -10.52
CA GLU A 30 -2.62 -7.06 -9.93
C GLU A 30 -2.80 -8.38 -9.17
N ALA A 31 -2.37 -9.49 -9.77
CA ALA A 31 -2.39 -10.80 -9.13
C ALA A 31 -1.42 -10.88 -7.94
N ASP A 32 -0.28 -10.21 -8.01
CA ASP A 32 0.69 -10.14 -6.91
C ASP A 32 0.17 -9.34 -5.72
N LEU A 33 -0.62 -8.28 -5.95
CA LEU A 33 -1.20 -7.44 -4.92
C LEU A 33 -2.50 -8.01 -4.33
N GLN A 34 -3.22 -8.84 -5.08
CA GLN A 34 -4.50 -9.41 -4.66
C GLN A 34 -4.45 -10.10 -3.28
N PRO A 35 -3.45 -10.96 -2.96
CA PRO A 35 -3.36 -11.58 -1.64
C PRO A 35 -3.19 -10.57 -0.50
N LEU A 36 -2.50 -9.45 -0.74
CA LEU A 36 -2.38 -8.40 0.26
C LEU A 36 -3.74 -7.72 0.52
N ILE A 37 -4.50 -7.44 -0.54
CA ILE A 37 -5.82 -6.82 -0.41
C ILE A 37 -6.76 -7.72 0.39
N GLU A 38 -6.76 -9.02 0.11
CA GLU A 38 -7.56 -10.01 0.86
C GLU A 38 -7.17 -10.07 2.33
N GLN A 39 -5.88 -10.05 2.65
CA GLN A 39 -5.39 -9.98 4.03
C GLN A 39 -5.90 -8.73 4.75
N LEU A 40 -5.80 -7.57 4.12
CA LEU A 40 -6.28 -6.31 4.68
C LEU A 40 -7.80 -6.34 4.91
N GLN A 41 -8.57 -6.89 3.95
CA GLN A 41 -10.02 -7.05 4.07
C GLN A 41 -10.43 -8.00 5.22
N ASN A 42 -9.58 -8.97 5.53
CA ASN A 42 -9.80 -9.94 6.61
C ASN A 42 -9.43 -9.42 8.01
N GLY A 43 -8.85 -8.22 8.14
CA GLY A 43 -8.40 -7.70 9.43
C GLY A 43 -6.90 -7.76 9.66
N ASP A 44 -6.15 -8.41 8.79
CA ASP A 44 -4.70 -8.53 8.95
C ASP A 44 -4.02 -7.22 8.55
N LEU A 45 -3.04 -6.77 9.35
CA LEU A 45 -2.20 -5.61 9.03
C LEU A 45 -0.75 -6.07 8.81
N PRO A 46 -0.45 -6.74 7.67
CA PRO A 46 0.87 -7.31 7.41
C PRO A 46 1.91 -6.24 7.10
N GLY A 47 3.13 -6.46 7.58
CA GLY A 47 4.28 -5.61 7.28
C GLY A 47 4.83 -4.90 8.52
N ASP A 48 5.77 -4.00 8.28
CA ASP A 48 6.48 -3.27 9.32
C ASP A 48 5.87 -1.88 9.48
N ARG A 49 5.56 -1.47 10.71
CA ARG A 49 5.13 -0.09 10.98
C ARG A 49 6.28 0.88 10.70
N ILE A 50 6.01 1.94 9.95
CA ILE A 50 6.99 3.00 9.68
C ILE A 50 6.91 4.03 10.82
N PRO A 51 7.98 4.26 11.59
CA PRO A 51 8.02 5.32 12.60
C PRO A 51 8.18 6.70 11.92
N GLY A 52 7.92 7.77 12.69
CA GLY A 52 8.09 9.16 12.21
C GLY A 52 6.79 9.87 11.81
N PHE A 53 5.64 9.19 11.91
CA PHE A 53 4.32 9.80 11.78
C PHE A 53 3.67 9.88 13.17
N ALA A 54 3.42 11.09 13.66
CA ALA A 54 2.82 11.30 14.98
C ALA A 54 1.33 10.92 14.98
N ASP A 55 0.60 11.35 13.95
CA ASP A 55 -0.85 11.24 13.88
C ASP A 55 -1.35 10.09 12.99
N TYR A 56 -0.45 9.38 12.32
CA TYR A 56 -0.81 8.35 11.34
C TYR A 56 -0.16 7.00 11.63
N ILE A 57 -0.93 5.93 11.45
CA ILE A 57 -0.44 4.55 11.55
C ILE A 57 -0.14 4.04 10.14
N ILE A 58 1.14 4.15 9.76
CA ILE A 58 1.63 3.77 8.43
C ILE A 58 2.39 2.44 8.50
N TYR A 59 2.13 1.57 7.53
CA TYR A 59 2.77 0.27 7.38
C TYR A 59 3.46 0.16 6.03
N LYS A 60 4.55 -0.60 6.01
CA LYS A 60 5.29 -1.00 4.81
C LYS A 60 5.28 -2.52 4.69
N VAL A 61 4.69 -3.03 3.62
CA VAL A 61 4.63 -4.47 3.35
C VAL A 61 5.43 -4.83 2.10
N ARG A 62 6.16 -5.94 2.17
CA ARG A 62 6.96 -6.48 1.07
C ARG A 62 6.15 -7.51 0.31
N VAL A 63 5.74 -7.15 -0.90
CA VAL A 63 4.97 -8.03 -1.80
C VAL A 63 5.92 -8.68 -2.80
N LYS A 64 5.75 -9.98 -3.03
CA LYS A 64 6.53 -10.69 -4.05
C LYS A 64 6.14 -10.15 -5.42
N ASN A 65 7.13 -9.92 -6.28
CA ASN A 65 6.89 -9.67 -7.69
C ASN A 65 7.13 -11.01 -8.42
N SER A 66 6.08 -11.56 -9.05
CA SER A 66 6.15 -12.86 -9.74
C SER A 66 6.81 -12.76 -11.12
N ASP A 67 6.88 -11.56 -11.71
CA ASP A 67 7.52 -11.30 -13.00
C ASP A 67 9.06 -11.27 -12.93
N ILE A 68 9.65 -11.30 -11.72
CA ILE A 68 11.10 -11.34 -11.53
C ILE A 68 11.56 -12.64 -10.86
N ARG A 69 12.75 -13.13 -11.23
CA ARG A 69 13.40 -14.30 -10.59
C ARG A 69 14.04 -13.96 -9.23
N LYS A 70 13.48 -13.01 -8.49
CA LYS A 70 13.95 -12.59 -7.16
C LYS A 70 12.83 -12.81 -6.15
N GLY A 71 13.21 -13.07 -4.89
CA GLY A 71 12.25 -13.19 -3.79
C GLY A 71 11.64 -11.83 -3.41
N LYS A 72 10.92 -11.80 -2.27
CA LYS A 72 10.30 -10.58 -1.73
C LYS A 72 11.26 -9.39 -1.59
N SER A 73 12.55 -9.64 -1.40
CA SER A 73 13.59 -8.60 -1.30
C SER A 73 13.71 -7.75 -2.56
N GLY A 74 13.45 -8.31 -3.74
CA GLY A 74 13.47 -7.59 -5.02
C GLY A 74 12.09 -7.14 -5.51
N GLY A 75 11.03 -7.49 -4.79
CA GLY A 75 9.65 -7.26 -5.21
C GLY A 75 9.17 -5.84 -4.97
N TYR A 76 7.87 -5.73 -4.67
CA TYR A 76 7.23 -4.46 -4.42
C TYR A 76 7.25 -4.07 -2.95
N ARG A 77 7.21 -2.77 -2.70
CA ARG A 77 6.92 -2.19 -1.40
C ARG A 77 5.61 -1.43 -1.52
N VAL A 78 4.62 -1.89 -0.77
CA VAL A 78 3.34 -1.21 -0.63
C VAL A 78 3.36 -0.46 0.69
N ILE A 79 3.00 0.81 0.63
CA ILE A 79 2.82 1.68 1.80
C ILE A 79 1.32 1.91 1.95
N TYR A 80 0.80 1.62 3.13
CA TYR A 80 -0.61 1.81 3.44
C TYR A 80 -0.81 2.38 4.83
N GLN A 81 -1.96 3.02 5.04
CA GLN A 81 -2.38 3.59 6.30
C GLN A 81 -3.56 2.80 6.86
N SER A 82 -3.50 2.46 8.14
CA SER A 82 -4.69 2.08 8.89
C SER A 82 -5.36 3.36 9.39
N LEU A 83 -6.44 3.78 8.74
CA LEU A 83 -7.13 5.04 9.04
C LEU A 83 -8.07 4.87 10.23
N THR A 84 -8.79 3.75 10.27
CA THR A 84 -9.65 3.33 11.37
C THR A 84 -9.53 1.80 11.54
N PRO A 85 -10.04 1.21 12.63
CA PRO A 85 -10.05 -0.25 12.80
C PRO A 85 -10.75 -1.02 11.67
N THR A 86 -11.56 -0.36 10.85
CA THR A 86 -12.33 -0.96 9.75
C THR A 86 -11.98 -0.34 8.39
N THR A 87 -10.97 0.53 8.30
CA THR A 87 -10.62 1.24 7.07
C THR A 87 -9.12 1.30 6.87
N VAL A 88 -8.68 0.76 5.74
CA VAL A 88 -7.30 0.81 5.27
C VAL A 88 -7.21 1.58 3.96
N VAL A 89 -6.18 2.40 3.81
CA VAL A 89 -5.91 3.16 2.59
C VAL A 89 -4.54 2.77 2.03
N LEU A 90 -4.52 2.23 0.81
CA LEU A 90 -3.29 2.00 0.06
C LEU A 90 -2.78 3.34 -0.49
N LEU A 91 -1.67 3.83 0.05
CA LEU A 91 -1.15 5.18 -0.23
C LEU A 91 -0.20 5.18 -1.44
N TYR A 92 0.78 4.28 -1.43
CA TYR A 92 1.85 4.29 -2.43
C TYR A 92 2.43 2.90 -2.69
N LEU A 93 3.03 2.74 -3.86
CA LEU A 93 3.60 1.49 -4.33
C LEU A 93 4.82 1.76 -5.21
N TYR A 94 5.89 1.01 -4.97
CA TYR A 94 7.07 1.02 -5.85
C TYR A 94 7.73 -0.35 -5.90
N ALA A 95 8.45 -0.63 -7.01
CA ALA A 95 9.32 -1.79 -7.12
C ALA A 95 10.72 -1.47 -6.60
N LYS A 96 11.40 -2.41 -5.92
CA LYS A 96 12.77 -2.15 -5.40
C LYS A 96 13.75 -1.78 -6.51
N SER A 97 13.57 -2.33 -7.70
CA SER A 97 14.43 -2.05 -8.84
C SER A 97 14.41 -0.60 -9.28
N ASP A 98 13.33 0.11 -8.95
CA ASP A 98 13.07 1.46 -9.43
C ASP A 98 13.36 2.50 -8.35
N GLN A 99 13.22 2.12 -7.07
CA GLN A 99 13.46 2.98 -5.92
C GLN A 99 13.87 2.15 -4.70
N ASP A 100 14.86 2.64 -3.94
CA ASP A 100 15.46 1.90 -2.82
C ASP A 100 14.67 2.08 -1.51
N ASP A 101 14.34 3.33 -1.18
CA ASP A 101 13.43 3.73 -0.09
C ASP A 101 12.62 4.99 -0.47
N VAL A 102 11.53 5.24 0.27
CA VAL A 102 10.67 6.43 0.12
C VAL A 102 10.87 7.31 1.34
N ALA A 103 11.06 8.62 1.13
CA ALA A 103 11.26 9.55 2.22
C ALA A 103 9.95 9.78 3.00
N ILE A 104 10.07 10.09 4.30
CA ILE A 104 8.91 10.38 5.15
C ILE A 104 8.10 11.55 4.58
N ASP A 105 8.78 12.60 4.12
CA ASP A 105 8.17 13.80 3.54
C ASP A 105 7.33 13.47 2.29
N GLU A 106 7.77 12.52 1.47
CA GLU A 106 7.00 12.07 0.30
C GLU A 106 5.70 11.36 0.71
N ILE A 107 5.77 10.54 1.77
CA ILE A 107 4.59 9.86 2.31
C ILE A 107 3.62 10.87 2.92
N CYS A 108 4.12 11.84 3.70
CA CYS A 108 3.33 12.94 4.25
C CYS A 108 2.59 13.70 3.13
N ALA A 109 3.31 14.09 2.07
CA ALA A 109 2.71 14.80 0.94
C ALA A 109 1.63 13.97 0.21
N ILE A 110 1.75 12.64 0.17
CA ILE A 110 0.72 11.76 -0.39
C ILE A 110 -0.52 11.72 0.52
N ILE A 111 -0.32 11.64 1.84
CA ILE A 111 -1.41 11.65 2.83
C ILE A 111 -2.18 12.98 2.79
N GLU A 112 -1.46 14.11 2.82
CA GLU A 112 -2.06 15.45 2.74
C GLU A 112 -2.91 15.62 1.48
N LYS A 113 -2.39 15.19 0.32
CA LYS A 113 -3.15 15.21 -0.93
C LYS A 113 -4.40 14.35 -0.82
N PHE A 114 -4.28 13.13 -0.30
CA PHE A 114 -5.43 12.23 -0.14
C PHE A 114 -6.51 12.83 0.77
N GLN A 115 -6.12 13.47 1.87
CA GLN A 115 -7.04 14.13 2.80
C GLN A 115 -7.74 15.33 2.15
N ALA A 116 -6.98 16.18 1.45
CA ALA A 116 -7.54 17.34 0.75
C ALA A 116 -8.60 16.94 -0.31
N TYR A 117 -8.39 15.83 -1.01
CA TYR A 117 -9.40 15.29 -1.94
C TYR A 117 -10.64 14.74 -1.22
N THR A 118 -10.44 14.15 -0.04
CA THR A 118 -11.53 13.55 0.75
C THR A 118 -12.40 14.62 1.42
N GLU A 119 -11.81 15.74 1.84
CA GLU A 119 -12.52 16.87 2.47
C GLU A 119 -13.28 17.75 1.46
N ALA A 120 -12.85 17.73 0.19
CA ALA A 120 -13.45 18.51 -0.88
C ALA A 120 -14.69 17.85 -1.52
N THR A 121 -15.06 16.63 -1.11
CA THR A 121 -16.16 15.84 -1.67
C THR A 121 -17.23 15.56 -0.62
#